data_AF-A0A8T5JBM4-F1
#
_entry.id   AF-A0A8T5JBM4-F1
#
_cell.length_a   1.000
_cell.length_b   1.000
_cell.length_c   1.000
_cell.angle_alpha   90.00
_cell.angle_beta   90.00
_cell.angle_gamma   90.00
#
_symmetry.space_group_name_H-M   'P 1'
#
loop_
_entity.id
_entity.type
_entity.pdbx_description
1 polymer ?
#
loop_
_entity_poly.entity_id
_entity_poly.type
_entity_poly.pdbx_seq_one_letter_code
_entity_poly.pdbx_strand_id
1 'polypeptide(L)'
;MEYPEKPSEYPENPWEHKDVDSAFGTAKVDSLKELVEEIEDLIVERDDLSQDFIKEGEKMKGNINNFLLQHAPTNEDDSEFARERAELRKKQMDISELQLNERVGCWRDIALLKKELRDKEKELSEKTNRAEMIGKILEEDD
;
A
#
# COMPACT_ATOMS: atom_id res chain seq x y z
N MET A 1 45.49 -33.72 -61.14
CA MET A 1 45.83 -33.02 -59.90
C MET A 1 44.53 -32.51 -59.33
N GLU A 2 44.03 -33.21 -58.33
CA GLU A 2 42.76 -32.97 -57.66
C GLU A 2 43.06 -32.13 -56.43
N TYR A 3 42.41 -30.97 -56.28
CA TYR A 3 42.58 -30.13 -55.10
C TYR A 3 41.70 -30.67 -53.97
N PRO A 4 42.18 -30.77 -52.73
CA PRO A 4 41.36 -31.22 -51.62
C PRO A 4 40.31 -30.15 -51.28
N GLU A 5 39.06 -30.60 -51.11
CA GLU A 5 37.95 -29.78 -50.61
C GLU A 5 38.26 -29.29 -49.18
N LYS A 6 38.04 -27.99 -48.94
CA LYS A 6 38.14 -27.42 -47.59
C LYS A 6 36.90 -27.84 -46.78
N PRO A 7 37.04 -28.19 -45.50
CA PRO A 7 35.88 -28.39 -44.63
C PRO A 7 35.16 -27.05 -44.45
N SER A 8 33.90 -27.00 -44.89
CA SER A 8 32.98 -25.89 -44.67
C SER A 8 32.14 -26.20 -43.44
N GLU A 9 32.71 -26.00 -42.25
CA GLU A 9 31.93 -25.95 -41.02
C GLU A 9 32.21 -24.61 -40.36
N TYR A 10 31.37 -23.62 -40.68
CA TYR A 10 31.23 -22.46 -39.81
C TYR A 10 30.52 -22.93 -38.53
N PRO A 11 31.00 -22.52 -37.35
CA PRO A 11 30.31 -22.85 -36.11
C PRO A 11 28.90 -22.26 -36.12
N GLU A 12 27.95 -23.04 -35.61
CA GLU A 12 26.55 -22.65 -35.44
C GLU A 12 26.44 -21.27 -34.80
N ASN A 13 25.48 -20.50 -35.31
CA ASN A 13 25.31 -19.08 -35.04
C ASN A 13 25.14 -18.83 -33.52
N PRO A 14 25.98 -18.01 -32.86
CA PRO A 14 25.93 -17.80 -31.40
C PRO A 14 24.70 -17.05 -30.87
N TRP A 15 23.69 -16.82 -31.70
CA TRP A 15 22.55 -15.95 -31.41
C TRP A 15 21.25 -16.71 -31.10
N GLU A 16 21.33 -17.96 -30.61
CA GLU A 16 20.20 -18.61 -29.94
C GLU A 16 20.00 -18.01 -28.54
N HIS A 17 19.50 -16.78 -28.47
CA HIS A 17 19.14 -16.09 -27.23
C HIS A 17 17.69 -15.58 -27.22
N LYS A 18 16.83 -16.02 -28.17
CA LYS A 18 15.44 -15.53 -28.28
C LYS A 18 14.57 -15.81 -27.03
N ASP A 19 14.86 -16.84 -26.24
CA ASP A 19 13.99 -17.25 -25.12
C ASP A 19 14.33 -16.63 -23.75
N VAL A 20 15.56 -16.14 -23.56
CA VAL A 20 16.03 -15.68 -22.23
C VAL A 20 15.61 -14.24 -21.96
N ASP A 21 15.58 -13.39 -22.99
CA ASP A 21 15.23 -11.97 -22.85
C ASP A 21 13.72 -11.73 -22.67
N SER A 22 12.86 -12.57 -23.26
CA SER A 22 11.40 -12.46 -23.11
C SER A 22 10.93 -12.91 -21.71
N ALA A 23 11.51 -13.98 -21.18
CA ALA A 23 11.23 -14.49 -19.83
C ALA A 23 11.68 -13.52 -18.72
N PHE A 24 12.81 -12.82 -18.93
CA PHE A 24 13.29 -11.82 -17.98
C PHE A 24 12.48 -10.52 -18.00
N GLY A 25 12.00 -10.11 -19.18
CA GLY A 25 11.12 -8.95 -19.34
C GLY A 25 9.75 -9.16 -18.68
N THR A 26 9.15 -10.34 -18.86
CA THR A 26 7.86 -10.72 -18.26
C THR A 26 7.92 -10.83 -16.74
N ALA A 27 8.95 -11.50 -16.20
CA ALA A 27 9.14 -11.60 -14.74
C ALA A 27 9.23 -10.23 -14.05
N LYS A 28 9.86 -9.22 -14.67
CA LYS A 28 9.92 -7.85 -14.15
C LYS A 28 8.58 -7.13 -14.21
N VAL A 29 7.79 -7.36 -15.25
CA VAL A 29 6.44 -6.79 -15.38
C VAL A 29 5.52 -7.38 -14.33
N ASP A 30 5.58 -8.69 -14.13
CA ASP A 30 4.73 -9.36 -13.14
C ASP A 30 5.09 -8.95 -11.70
N SER A 31 6.39 -8.85 -11.37
CA SER A 31 6.79 -8.30 -10.06
C SER A 31 6.32 -6.86 -9.81
N LEU A 32 6.14 -6.06 -10.87
CA LEU A 32 5.63 -4.70 -10.74
C LEU A 32 4.11 -4.68 -10.57
N LYS A 33 3.38 -5.63 -11.18
CA LYS A 33 1.94 -5.79 -10.95
C LYS A 33 1.69 -6.18 -9.49
N GLU A 34 2.44 -7.17 -8.99
CA GLU A 34 2.35 -7.60 -7.58
C GLU A 34 2.61 -6.43 -6.63
N LEU A 35 3.62 -5.60 -6.91
CA LEU A 35 3.90 -4.41 -6.10
C LEU A 35 2.78 -3.37 -6.16
N VAL A 36 2.14 -3.17 -7.32
CA VAL A 36 1.00 -2.27 -7.47
C VAL A 36 -0.17 -2.77 -6.64
N GLU A 37 -0.50 -4.06 -6.75
CA GLU A 37 -1.56 -4.70 -5.96
C GLU A 37 -1.28 -4.60 -4.45
N GLU A 38 -0.04 -4.84 -4.01
CA GLU A 38 0.37 -4.69 -2.61
C GLU A 38 0.14 -3.26 -2.09
N ILE A 39 0.47 -2.23 -2.89
CA ILE A 39 0.24 -0.84 -2.47
C ILE A 39 -1.27 -0.52 -2.37
N GLU A 40 -2.09 -1.07 -3.27
CA GLU A 40 -3.54 -0.92 -3.19
C GLU A 40 -4.10 -1.54 -1.91
N ASP A 41 -3.67 -2.75 -1.57
CA ASP A 41 -4.05 -3.44 -0.34
C ASP A 41 -3.62 -2.64 0.90
N LEU A 42 -2.37 -2.14 0.92
CA LEU A 42 -1.88 -1.29 2.03
C LEU A 42 -2.70 -0.01 2.22
N ILE A 43 -3.23 0.59 1.15
CA ILE A 43 -4.11 1.76 1.25
C ILE A 43 -5.41 1.38 1.96
N VAL A 44 -6.01 0.24 1.60
CA VAL A 44 -7.25 -0.25 2.21
C VAL A 44 -7.03 -0.60 3.68
N GLU A 45 -6.01 -1.41 3.97
CA GLU A 45 -5.67 -1.81 5.33
C GLU A 45 -5.37 -0.60 6.24
N ARG A 46 -4.70 0.43 5.70
CA ARG A 46 -4.40 1.65 6.48
C ARG A 46 -5.66 2.45 6.82
N ASP A 47 -6.62 2.53 5.90
CA ASP A 47 -7.90 3.20 6.15
C ASP A 47 -8.71 2.41 7.19
N ASP A 48 -8.83 1.09 7.02
CA ASP A 48 -9.55 0.22 7.95
C ASP A 48 -8.99 0.32 9.38
N LEU A 49 -7.65 0.28 9.52
CA LEU A 49 -6.99 0.45 10.81
C LEU A 49 -7.32 1.80 11.46
N SER A 50 -7.34 2.88 10.68
CA SER A 50 -7.73 4.21 11.16
C SER A 50 -9.19 4.21 11.61
N GLN A 51 -10.10 3.65 10.83
CA GLN A 51 -11.52 3.57 11.20
C GLN A 51 -11.72 2.81 12.51
N ASP A 52 -11.02 1.70 12.71
CA ASP A 52 -11.13 0.90 13.92
C ASP A 52 -10.54 1.62 15.14
N PHE A 53 -9.41 2.31 14.97
CA PHE A 53 -8.86 3.20 16.01
C PHE A 53 -9.86 4.27 16.43
N ILE A 54 -10.52 4.92 15.46
CA ILE A 54 -11.53 5.94 15.73
C ILE A 54 -12.73 5.35 16.47
N LYS A 55 -13.24 4.17 16.03
CA LYS A 55 -14.38 3.49 16.67
C LYS A 55 -14.09 3.14 18.13
N GLU A 56 -12.91 2.60 18.44
CA GLU A 56 -12.53 2.30 19.83
C GLU A 56 -12.44 3.58 20.67
N GLY A 57 -11.93 4.68 20.12
CA GLY A 57 -11.95 5.99 20.79
C GLY A 57 -13.37 6.48 21.10
N GLU A 58 -14.33 6.34 20.18
CA GLU A 58 -15.74 6.70 20.43
C GLU A 58 -16.36 5.82 21.52
N LYS A 59 -16.09 4.52 21.49
CA LYS A 59 -16.55 3.57 22.49
C LYS A 59 -16.01 3.91 23.88
N MET A 60 -14.73 4.27 23.99
CA MET A 60 -14.15 4.72 25.27
C MET A 60 -14.82 6.00 25.78
N LYS A 61 -15.06 7.00 24.92
CA LYS A 61 -15.79 8.22 25.31
C LYS A 61 -17.22 7.92 25.75
N GLY A 62 -17.89 7.00 25.08
CA GLY A 62 -19.22 6.49 25.46
C GLY A 62 -19.21 5.83 26.84
N ASN A 63 -18.24 4.97 27.11
CA ASN A 63 -18.08 4.32 28.42
C ASN A 63 -17.86 5.35 29.54
N ILE A 64 -17.02 6.36 29.30
CA ILE A 64 -16.81 7.47 30.25
C ILE A 64 -18.13 8.22 30.51
N ASN A 65 -18.88 8.54 29.45
CA ASN A 65 -20.15 9.25 29.60
C ASN A 65 -21.17 8.43 30.38
N ASN A 66 -21.27 7.13 30.10
CA ASN A 66 -22.16 6.21 30.81
C ASN A 66 -21.78 6.11 32.30
N PHE A 67 -20.49 6.02 32.62
CA PHE A 67 -20.00 6.04 34.00
C PHE A 67 -20.39 7.32 34.72
N LEU A 68 -20.17 8.48 34.10
CA LEU A 68 -20.54 9.78 34.67
C LEU A 68 -22.04 9.93 34.92
N LEU A 69 -22.89 9.34 34.06
CA LEU A 69 -24.35 9.36 34.22
C LEU A 69 -24.81 8.42 35.35
N GLN A 70 -24.22 7.24 35.47
CA GLN A 70 -24.60 6.24 36.49
C GLN A 70 -24.19 6.65 37.90
N HIS A 71 -23.11 7.43 38.04
CA HIS A 71 -22.55 7.83 39.32
C HIS A 71 -22.76 9.31 39.65
N ALA A 72 -23.67 10.00 38.94
CA ALA A 72 -23.96 11.40 39.22
C ALA A 72 -24.42 11.59 40.68
N PRO A 73 -23.78 12.47 41.47
CA PRO A 73 -24.10 12.65 42.88
C PRO A 73 -25.48 13.27 43.01
N THR A 74 -26.21 12.83 44.04
CA THR A 74 -27.58 13.29 44.30
C THR A 74 -27.60 14.71 44.88
N ASN A 75 -26.47 15.18 45.43
CA ASN A 75 -26.29 16.50 46.02
C ASN A 75 -25.07 17.20 45.38
N GLU A 76 -25.14 18.53 45.18
CA GLU A 76 -24.14 19.31 44.42
C GLU A 76 -22.77 19.49 45.11
N ASP A 77 -22.62 19.13 46.38
CA ASP A 77 -21.46 19.49 47.22
C ASP A 77 -20.33 18.44 47.26
N ASP A 78 -20.38 17.41 46.42
CA ASP A 78 -19.33 16.39 46.37
C ASP A 78 -18.09 16.86 45.58
N SER A 79 -17.20 17.55 46.28
CA SER A 79 -15.97 18.11 45.71
C SER A 79 -15.02 17.06 45.12
N GLU A 80 -15.08 15.82 45.61
CA GLU A 80 -14.26 14.71 45.10
C GLU A 80 -14.81 14.23 43.75
N PHE A 81 -16.13 14.03 43.68
CA PHE A 81 -16.80 13.71 42.42
C PHE A 81 -16.61 14.81 41.36
N ALA A 82 -16.64 16.09 41.76
CA ALA A 82 -16.40 17.20 40.85
C ALA A 82 -15.00 17.15 40.21
N ARG A 83 -13.98 16.76 40.99
CA ARG A 83 -12.60 16.58 40.51
C ARG A 83 -12.50 15.39 39.56
N GLU A 84 -13.02 14.22 39.95
CA GLU A 84 -12.99 13.02 39.10
C GLU A 84 -13.71 13.24 37.77
N ARG A 85 -14.86 13.95 37.80
CA ARG A 85 -15.58 14.34 36.59
C ARG A 85 -14.74 15.23 35.68
N ALA A 86 -13.98 16.17 36.23
CA ALA A 86 -13.10 17.03 35.46
C ALA A 86 -11.95 16.22 34.82
N GLU A 87 -11.39 15.26 35.55
CA GLU A 87 -10.35 14.36 35.03
C GLU A 87 -10.86 13.46 33.90
N LEU A 88 -12.05 12.88 34.06
CA LEU A 88 -12.69 12.06 33.04
C LEU A 88 -13.00 12.88 31.77
N ARG A 89 -13.47 14.12 31.91
CA ARG A 89 -13.66 15.04 30.77
C ARG A 89 -12.34 15.38 30.09
N LYS A 90 -11.27 15.60 30.85
CA LYS A 90 -9.93 15.81 30.29
C LYS A 90 -9.50 14.60 29.47
N LYS A 91 -9.72 13.37 29.97
CA LYS A 91 -9.44 12.14 29.23
C LYS A 91 -10.26 12.03 27.93
N GLN A 92 -11.51 12.47 27.92
CA GLN A 92 -12.30 12.52 26.67
C GLN A 92 -11.71 13.52 25.65
N MET A 93 -11.16 14.65 26.11
CA MET A 93 -10.46 15.60 25.25
C MET A 93 -9.16 14.97 24.70
N ASP A 94 -8.36 14.34 25.56
CA ASP A 94 -7.14 13.64 25.15
C ASP A 94 -7.44 12.56 24.09
N ILE A 95 -8.50 11.77 24.27
CA ILE A 95 -8.95 10.78 23.26
C ILE A 95 -9.31 11.46 21.94
N SER A 96 -10.02 12.58 21.99
CA SER A 96 -10.43 13.32 20.79
C SER A 96 -9.23 13.91 20.04
N GLU A 97 -8.21 14.37 20.77
CA GLU A 97 -6.94 14.83 20.18
C GLU A 97 -6.19 13.67 19.50
N LEU A 98 -6.11 12.50 20.15
CA LEU A 98 -5.51 11.30 19.55
C LEU A 98 -6.24 10.87 18.28
N GLN A 99 -7.57 10.87 18.29
CA GLN A 99 -8.39 10.57 17.10
C GLN A 99 -8.16 11.58 15.97
N LEU A 100 -8.00 12.87 16.28
CA LEU A 100 -7.70 13.89 15.27
C LEU A 100 -6.29 13.68 14.67
N ASN A 101 -5.31 13.41 15.52
CA ASN A 101 -3.94 13.12 15.09
C ASN A 101 -3.90 11.89 14.19
N GLU A 102 -4.67 10.85 14.52
CA GLU A 102 -4.79 9.65 13.69
C GLU A 102 -5.41 9.97 12.32
N ARG A 103 -6.49 10.76 12.26
CA ARG A 103 -7.08 11.17 10.97
C ARG A 103 -6.08 11.90 10.07
N VAL A 104 -5.32 12.82 10.65
CA VAL A 104 -4.29 13.58 9.92
C VAL A 104 -3.09 12.69 9.56
N GLY A 105 -2.75 11.72 10.40
CA GLY A 105 -1.73 10.70 10.14
C GLY A 105 -2.13 9.80 8.96
N CYS A 106 -3.25 9.11 9.08
CA CYS A 106 -3.82 8.25 8.05
C CYS A 106 -3.97 8.98 6.70
N TRP A 107 -4.46 10.23 6.70
CA TRP A 107 -4.54 11.02 5.46
C TRP A 107 -3.17 11.24 4.80
N ARG A 108 -2.13 11.55 5.59
CA ARG A 108 -0.76 11.71 5.08
C ARG A 108 -0.20 10.39 4.55
N ASP A 109 -0.39 9.30 5.28
CA ASP A 109 0.09 7.96 4.89
C ASP A 109 -0.56 7.53 3.57
N ILE A 110 -1.90 7.62 3.46
CA ILE A 110 -2.63 7.32 2.23
C ILE A 110 -2.20 8.23 1.08
N ALA A 111 -1.95 9.51 1.33
CA ALA A 111 -1.48 10.42 0.28
C ALA A 111 -0.09 10.02 -0.26
N LEU A 112 0.80 9.53 0.61
CA LEU A 112 2.11 9.00 0.22
C LEU A 112 1.97 7.70 -0.56
N LEU A 113 1.17 6.74 -0.07
CA LEU A 113 0.91 5.48 -0.77
C LEU A 113 0.29 5.71 -2.14
N LYS A 114 -0.70 6.61 -2.25
CA LYS A 114 -1.31 6.98 -3.54
C LYS A 114 -0.32 7.66 -4.49
N LYS A 115 0.68 8.37 -3.98
CA LYS A 115 1.74 8.93 -4.82
C LYS A 115 2.63 7.81 -5.35
N GLU A 116 3.06 6.91 -4.48
CA GLU A 116 3.86 5.75 -4.86
C GLU A 116 3.13 4.87 -5.87
N LEU A 117 1.85 4.58 -5.64
CA LEU A 117 0.98 3.85 -6.56
C LEU A 117 1.02 4.44 -7.97
N ARG A 118 0.77 5.76 -8.10
CA ARG A 118 0.81 6.44 -9.41
C ARG A 118 2.18 6.34 -10.09
N ASP A 119 3.26 6.45 -9.32
CA ASP A 119 4.62 6.33 -9.85
C ASP A 119 4.87 4.90 -10.36
N LYS A 120 4.39 3.87 -9.65
CA LYS A 120 4.52 2.45 -10.03
C LYS A 120 3.61 2.05 -11.19
N GLU A 121 2.37 2.51 -11.21
CA GLU A 121 1.45 2.31 -12.34
C GLU A 121 2.02 2.90 -13.64
N LYS A 122 2.64 4.08 -13.55
CA LYS A 122 3.31 4.69 -14.70
C LYS A 122 4.49 3.84 -15.19
N GLU A 123 5.33 3.37 -14.27
CA GLU A 123 6.46 2.47 -14.61
C GLU A 123 5.97 1.17 -15.25
N LEU A 124 4.92 0.56 -14.68
CA LEU A 124 4.30 -0.64 -15.20
C LEU A 124 3.74 -0.44 -16.62
N SER A 125 3.04 0.67 -16.85
CA SER A 125 2.51 1.04 -18.17
C SER A 125 3.63 1.19 -19.20
N GLU A 126 4.70 1.93 -18.88
CA GLU A 126 5.85 2.12 -19.76
C GLU A 126 6.58 0.81 -20.10
N LYS A 127 6.66 -0.13 -19.15
CA LYS A 127 7.31 -1.43 -19.36
C LYS A 127 6.41 -2.40 -20.12
N THR A 128 5.12 -2.41 -19.83
CA THR A 128 4.13 -3.24 -20.54
C THR A 128 4.06 -2.83 -22.01
N ASN A 129 3.94 -1.53 -22.29
CA ASN A 129 3.94 -1.01 -23.66
C ASN A 129 5.22 -1.37 -24.43
N ARG A 130 6.39 -1.34 -23.76
CA ARG A 130 7.66 -1.77 -24.35
C ARG A 130 7.69 -3.26 -24.65
N ALA A 131 7.25 -4.09 -23.70
CA ALA A 131 7.20 -5.54 -23.89
C ALA A 131 6.27 -5.94 -25.04
N GLU A 132 5.10 -5.29 -25.14
CA GLU A 132 4.16 -5.50 -26.25
C GLU A 132 4.73 -5.08 -27.60
N MET A 133 5.43 -3.94 -27.67
CA MET A 133 6.07 -3.48 -28.91
C MET A 133 7.16 -4.46 -29.37
N ILE A 134 7.98 -4.95 -28.44
CA ILE A 134 9.02 -5.95 -28.76
C ILE A 134 8.37 -7.26 -29.22
N GLY A 135 7.31 -7.71 -28.55
CA GLY A 135 6.55 -8.90 -28.96
C GLY A 135 6.04 -8.80 -30.39
N LYS A 136 5.43 -7.66 -30.76
CA LYS A 136 4.95 -7.41 -32.14
C LYS A 136 6.07 -7.44 -33.17
N ILE A 137 7.22 -6.83 -32.89
CA ILE A 137 8.37 -6.86 -33.81
C ILE A 137 8.86 -8.29 -34.02
N LEU A 138 8.96 -9.08 -32.94
CA LEU A 138 9.41 -10.46 -33.02
C LEU A 138 8.40 -11.37 -33.74
N GLU A 139 7.10 -11.08 -33.66
CA GLU A 139 6.04 -11.79 -34.40
C GLU A 139 5.94 -11.39 -35.87
N GLU A 140 6.38 -10.17 -36.25
CA GLU A 140 6.40 -9.70 -37.65
C GLU A 140 7.62 -10.20 -38.45
N ASP A 141 8.69 -10.64 -37.76
CA ASP A 141 9.94 -11.15 -38.34
C ASP A 141 9.98 -12.69 -38.53
N ASP A 142 8.94 -13.43 -38.10
CA ASP A 142 8.75 -14.88 -38.32
C ASP A 142 7.65 -15.18 -39.37
#